data_AF-A0A061QHB4-F1
#
_entry.id   AF-A0A061QHB4-F1
#
_cell.length_a   1.000
_cell.length_b   1.000
_cell.length_c   1.000
_cell.angle_alpha   90.00
_cell.angle_beta   90.00
_cell.angle_gamma   90.00
#
_symmetry.space_group_name_H-M   'P 1'
#
loop_
_entity.id
_entity.type
_entity.pdbx_description
1 polymer ?
#
loop_
_entity_poly.entity_id
_entity_poly.type
_entity_poly.pdbx_seq_one_letter_code
_entity_poly.pdbx_strand_id
1 'polypeptide(L)'
;MASIPDGSQVVMLFGEIDCREGLLLAVEKCKYDSLEEAIAATVHIYLEALRRLLGRGMEIFVHPLPPVLNETRHIVLPFNAALRRAVDEAARDPSAGGRLHWLDFLDELLTPDGKRLNPALEFDGTHLSPAYVRHLDAALGAVP
;
A
#
# COMPACT_ATOMS: atom_id res chain seq x y z
N MET A 1 -9.25 14.97 -4.60
CA MET A 1 -9.77 14.58 -3.26
C MET A 1 -10.85 15.53 -2.71
N ALA A 2 -10.99 16.78 -3.19
CA ALA A 2 -11.99 17.73 -2.67
C ALA A 2 -13.46 17.31 -2.82
N SER A 3 -13.78 16.32 -3.67
CA SER A 3 -15.13 15.81 -3.90
C SER A 3 -15.56 14.68 -2.95
N ILE A 4 -14.63 14.05 -2.23
CA ILE A 4 -14.96 13.01 -1.25
C ILE A 4 -15.53 13.72 -0.02
N PRO A 5 -16.71 13.38 0.52
CA PRO A 5 -17.26 14.02 1.71
C PRO A 5 -16.33 13.91 2.92
N ASP A 6 -16.26 14.95 3.74
CA ASP A 6 -15.52 14.91 5.01
C ASP A 6 -16.11 13.83 5.94
N GLY A 7 -15.25 13.22 6.76
CA GLY A 7 -15.67 12.11 7.64
C GLY A 7 -15.94 10.76 6.94
N SER A 8 -15.71 10.65 5.63
CA SER A 8 -15.90 9.37 4.91
C SER A 8 -14.89 8.30 5.34
N GLN A 9 -15.29 7.04 5.22
CA GLN A 9 -14.40 5.88 5.22
C GLN A 9 -13.80 5.70 3.82
N VAL A 10 -12.48 5.52 3.73
CA VAL A 10 -11.78 5.42 2.45
C VAL A 10 -10.74 4.29 2.47
N VAL A 11 -10.76 3.46 1.42
CA VAL A 11 -9.69 2.49 1.14
C VAL A 11 -8.68 3.15 0.21
N MET A 12 -7.42 3.20 0.63
CA MET A 12 -6.34 3.85 -0.10
C MET A 12 -5.40 2.79 -0.68
N LEU A 13 -5.30 2.75 -2.01
CA LEU A 13 -4.36 1.92 -2.74
C LEU A 13 -3.50 2.82 -3.64
N PHE A 14 -2.22 2.88 -3.35
CA PHE A 14 -1.26 3.72 -4.05
C PHE A 14 0.02 2.93 -4.34
N GLY A 15 0.78 3.36 -5.35
CA GLY A 15 2.17 2.90 -5.52
C GLY A 15 2.38 1.82 -6.55
N GLU A 16 1.33 1.36 -7.24
CA GLU A 16 1.46 0.31 -8.25
C GLU A 16 2.41 0.74 -9.38
N ILE A 17 2.11 1.86 -10.04
CA ILE A 17 2.95 2.43 -11.11
C ILE A 17 4.31 2.85 -10.57
N ASP A 18 4.36 3.41 -9.37
CA ASP A 18 5.62 3.84 -8.74
C ASP A 18 6.56 2.64 -8.54
N CYS A 19 6.05 1.51 -8.03
CA CYS A 19 6.84 0.29 -7.87
C CYS A 19 7.15 -0.41 -9.19
N ARG A 20 6.26 -0.30 -10.19
CA ARG A 20 6.47 -0.94 -11.48
C ARG A 20 7.55 -0.26 -12.31
N GLU A 21 7.57 1.08 -12.28
CA GLU A 21 8.39 1.87 -13.20
C GLU A 21 9.05 3.08 -12.50
N GLY A 22 8.29 3.81 -11.68
CA GLY A 22 8.69 5.12 -11.17
C GLY A 22 9.96 5.12 -10.31
N LEU A 23 10.07 4.18 -9.37
CA LEU A 23 11.18 4.09 -8.43
C LEU A 23 12.50 3.78 -9.16
N LEU A 24 12.51 2.78 -10.05
CA LEU A 24 13.69 2.43 -10.83
C LEU A 24 14.11 3.58 -11.74
N LEU A 25 13.17 4.18 -12.47
CA LEU A 25 13.45 5.33 -13.34
C LEU A 25 14.01 6.53 -12.56
N ALA A 26 13.59 6.74 -11.31
CA ALA A 26 14.11 7.81 -10.48
C ALA A 26 15.58 7.56 -10.08
N VAL A 27 15.92 6.33 -9.73
CA VAL A 27 17.30 5.92 -9.42
C VAL A 27 18.18 5.98 -10.67
N GLU A 28 17.72 5.44 -11.80
CA GLU A 28 18.43 5.49 -13.09
C GLU A 28 18.72 6.91 -13.56
N LYS A 29 17.83 7.86 -13.25
CA LYS A 29 18.00 9.29 -13.55
C LYS A 29 18.75 10.06 -12.47
N CYS A 30 19.39 9.37 -11.52
CA CYS A 30 20.14 9.94 -10.41
C CYS A 30 19.32 10.96 -9.58
N LYS A 31 18.00 10.76 -9.45
CA LYS A 31 17.17 11.57 -8.54
C LYS A 31 17.32 11.12 -7.08
N TYR A 32 17.65 9.85 -6.89
CA TYR A 32 17.94 9.21 -5.61
C TYR A 32 19.14 8.30 -5.81
N ASP A 33 19.96 8.15 -4.78
CA ASP A 33 21.19 7.35 -4.82
C ASP A 33 20.90 5.85 -4.71
N SER A 34 19.72 5.48 -4.20
CA SER A 34 19.32 4.09 -4.03
C SER A 34 17.81 3.87 -4.14
N LEU A 35 17.42 2.61 -4.37
CA LEU A 35 16.02 2.21 -4.33
C LEU A 35 15.39 2.43 -2.95
N GLU A 36 16.14 2.21 -1.87
CA GLU A 36 15.67 2.45 -0.51
C GLU A 36 15.32 3.93 -0.28
N GLU A 37 16.18 4.84 -0.73
CA GLU A 37 15.92 6.27 -0.65
C GLU A 37 14.71 6.68 -1.49
N ALA A 38 14.58 6.15 -2.71
CA ALA A 38 13.43 6.40 -3.57
C ALA A 38 12.11 5.91 -2.94
N ILE A 39 12.12 4.73 -2.31
CA ILE A 39 10.99 4.18 -1.55
C ILE A 39 10.65 5.11 -0.39
N ALA A 40 11.63 5.50 0.42
CA ALA A 40 11.43 6.36 1.57
C ALA A 40 10.81 7.71 1.19
N ALA A 41 11.33 8.34 0.13
CA ALA A 41 10.78 9.59 -0.40
C ALA A 41 9.33 9.43 -0.89
N THR A 42 9.02 8.33 -1.58
CA THR A 42 7.67 8.05 -2.09
C THR A 42 6.68 7.79 -0.95
N VAL A 43 7.07 6.98 0.04
CA VAL A 43 6.27 6.71 1.24
C VAL A 43 6.02 7.99 2.04
N HIS A 44 6.99 8.90 2.11
CA HIS A 44 6.81 10.20 2.75
C HIS A 44 5.70 11.02 2.08
N ILE A 45 5.70 11.12 0.74
CA ILE A 45 4.65 11.80 -0.03
C ILE A 45 3.28 11.18 0.24
N TYR A 46 3.21 9.85 0.36
CA TYR A 46 1.96 9.16 0.65
C TYR A 46 1.44 9.49 2.05
N LEU A 47 2.31 9.48 3.06
CA LEU A 47 1.93 9.89 4.41
C LEU A 47 1.43 11.33 4.47
N GLU A 48 2.02 12.26 3.72
CA GLU A 48 1.48 13.63 3.63
C GLU A 48 0.05 13.66 3.08
N ALA A 49 -0.24 12.86 2.07
CA ALA A 49 -1.59 12.72 1.53
C ALA A 49 -2.55 12.13 2.57
N LEU A 50 -2.15 11.07 3.29
CA LEU A 50 -2.97 10.47 4.35
C LEU A 50 -3.25 11.46 5.48
N ARG A 51 -2.25 12.24 5.92
CA ARG A 51 -2.41 13.27 6.97
C ARG A 51 -3.42 14.34 6.56
N ARG A 52 -3.41 14.77 5.30
CA ARG A 52 -4.42 15.72 4.77
C ARG A 52 -5.83 15.14 4.83
N LEU A 53 -6.00 13.84 4.58
CA LEU A 53 -7.29 13.16 4.68
C LEU A 53 -7.74 12.96 6.14
N LEU A 54 -6.82 12.62 7.04
CA LEU A 54 -7.10 12.54 8.49
C LEU A 54 -7.57 13.88 9.06
N GLY A 55 -6.97 14.99 8.61
CA GLY A 55 -7.37 16.35 8.96
C GLY A 55 -8.79 16.71 8.50
N ARG A 56 -9.34 15.97 7.54
CA ARG A 56 -10.74 16.10 7.07
C ARG A 56 -11.71 15.14 7.78
N GLY A 57 -11.29 14.57 8.91
CA GLY A 57 -12.14 13.68 9.70
C GLY A 57 -12.24 12.26 9.14
N MET A 58 -11.57 11.91 8.04
CA MET A 58 -11.72 10.61 7.38
C MET A 58 -11.17 9.46 8.22
N GLU A 59 -11.74 8.28 8.00
CA GLU A 59 -11.24 6.99 8.45
C GLU A 59 -10.63 6.25 7.26
N ILE A 60 -9.39 5.80 7.42
CA ILE A 60 -8.52 5.45 6.31
C ILE A 60 -8.01 4.03 6.48
N PHE A 61 -8.26 3.21 5.47
CA PHE A 61 -7.79 1.84 5.37
C PHE A 61 -6.74 1.74 4.26
N VAL A 62 -5.47 1.59 4.62
CA VAL A 62 -4.36 1.49 3.67
C VAL A 62 -4.25 0.05 3.19
N HIS A 63 -4.48 -0.13 1.89
CA HIS A 63 -4.39 -1.41 1.21
C HIS A 63 -2.93 -1.72 0.84
N PRO A 64 -2.40 -2.93 1.10
CA PRO A 64 -1.07 -3.33 0.68
C PRO A 64 -0.99 -3.40 -0.85
N LEU A 65 0.09 -2.94 -1.45
CA LEU A 65 0.26 -3.04 -2.89
C LEU A 65 0.38 -4.52 -3.33
N PRO A 66 -0.46 -5.03 -4.24
CA PRO A 66 -0.37 -6.41 -4.68
C PRO A 66 0.92 -6.72 -5.45
N PRO A 67 1.72 -7.73 -5.04
CA PRO A 67 2.94 -8.15 -5.75
C PRO A 67 2.63 -9.08 -6.94
N VAL A 68 1.77 -8.63 -7.85
CA VAL A 68 1.23 -9.44 -8.98
C VAL A 68 2.35 -9.92 -9.89
N LEU A 69 3.14 -8.98 -10.43
CA LEU A 69 4.23 -9.27 -11.35
C LEU A 69 5.44 -9.86 -10.64
N ASN A 70 6.02 -10.91 -11.21
CA ASN A 70 7.25 -11.51 -10.68
C ASN A 70 8.43 -10.54 -10.79
N GLU A 71 8.46 -9.81 -11.88
CA GLU A 71 9.52 -8.89 -12.30
C GLU A 71 9.69 -7.75 -11.30
N THR A 72 8.60 -7.27 -10.71
CA THR A 72 8.62 -6.10 -9.81
C THR A 72 8.37 -6.47 -8.35
N ARG A 73 8.10 -7.75 -8.03
CA ARG A 73 7.86 -8.22 -6.65
C ARG A 73 8.99 -7.84 -5.69
N HIS A 74 10.24 -7.91 -6.15
CA HIS A 74 11.41 -7.54 -5.35
C HIS A 74 11.47 -6.04 -4.99
N ILE A 75 10.66 -5.20 -5.62
CA ILE A 75 10.48 -3.77 -5.31
C ILE A 75 9.22 -3.57 -4.47
N VAL A 76 8.11 -4.21 -4.85
CA VAL A 76 6.82 -4.12 -4.17
C VAL A 76 6.89 -4.58 -2.72
N LEU A 77 7.61 -5.67 -2.42
CA LEU A 77 7.69 -6.18 -1.05
C LEU A 77 8.44 -5.22 -0.11
N PRO A 78 9.65 -4.72 -0.44
CA PRO A 78 10.29 -3.66 0.36
C PRO A 78 9.44 -2.39 0.48
N PHE A 79 8.74 -1.99 -0.59
CA PHE A 79 7.85 -0.83 -0.56
C PHE A 79 6.71 -1.01 0.44
N ASN A 80 6.02 -2.15 0.41
CA ASN A 80 4.97 -2.46 1.38
C ASN A 80 5.50 -2.50 2.82
N ALA A 81 6.68 -3.08 3.03
CA ALA A 81 7.30 -3.10 4.35
C ALA A 81 7.58 -1.69 4.88
N ALA A 82 8.12 -0.81 4.02
CA ALA A 82 8.36 0.59 4.35
C ALA A 82 7.05 1.36 4.61
N LEU A 83 6.04 1.16 3.75
CA LEU A 83 4.73 1.80 3.89
C LEU A 83 4.00 1.34 5.15
N ARG A 84 3.94 0.03 5.43
CA ARG A 84 3.35 -0.52 6.66
C ARG A 84 3.99 0.08 7.90
N ARG A 85 5.33 0.09 7.98
CA ARG A 85 6.06 0.69 9.10
C ARG A 85 5.68 2.17 9.30
N ALA A 86 5.60 2.93 8.21
CA ALA A 86 5.27 4.35 8.24
C ALA A 86 3.81 4.60 8.64
N VAL A 87 2.88 3.75 8.17
CA VAL A 87 1.46 3.79 8.55
C VAL A 87 1.27 3.42 10.01
N ASP A 88 1.91 2.35 10.49
CA ASP A 88 1.86 1.92 11.88
C ASP A 88 2.40 2.99 12.83
N GLU A 89 3.48 3.67 12.45
CA GLU A 89 4.02 4.80 13.21
C GLU A 89 3.03 5.97 13.23
N ALA A 90 2.49 6.36 12.07
CA ALA A 90 1.51 7.43 11.97
C ALA A 90 0.19 7.13 12.70
N ALA A 91 -0.24 5.86 12.73
CA ALA A 91 -1.47 5.43 13.41
C ALA A 91 -1.36 5.55 14.94
N ARG A 92 -0.14 5.45 15.50
CA ARG A 92 0.13 5.66 16.93
C ARG A 92 0.16 7.13 17.33
N ASP A 93 0.28 8.04 16.36
CA ASP A 93 0.25 9.47 16.63
C ASP A 93 -1.17 9.88 17.10
N PRO A 94 -1.30 10.64 18.20
CA PRO A 94 -2.61 11.10 18.69
C PRO A 94 -3.45 11.84 17.64
N SER A 95 -2.83 12.49 16.66
CA SER A 95 -3.52 13.18 15.57
C SER A 95 -4.27 12.24 14.62
N ALA A 96 -3.86 10.97 14.52
CA ALA A 96 -4.61 9.96 13.78
C ALA A 96 -5.94 9.62 14.47
N GLY A 97 -6.01 9.75 15.80
CA GLY A 97 -7.24 9.53 16.57
C GLY A 97 -7.85 8.15 16.36
N GLY A 98 -7.01 7.14 16.08
CA GLY A 98 -7.45 5.76 15.81
C GLY A 98 -8.12 5.54 14.45
N ARG A 99 -7.98 6.47 13.48
CA ARG A 99 -8.67 6.43 12.17
C ARG A 99 -7.76 6.05 10.99
N LEU A 100 -6.57 5.53 11.27
CA LEU A 100 -5.60 5.12 10.25
C LEU A 100 -5.24 3.66 10.48
N HIS A 101 -5.53 2.82 9.48
CA HIS A 101 -5.41 1.38 9.59
C HIS A 101 -4.61 0.81 8.43
N TRP A 102 -3.72 -0.12 8.72
CA TRP A 102 -3.11 -0.98 7.70
C TRP A 102 -3.94 -2.25 7.53
N LEU A 103 -4.28 -2.61 6.30
CA LEU A 103 -5.01 -3.85 6.01
C LEU A 103 -4.02 -5.01 5.87
N ASP A 104 -3.96 -5.87 6.88
CA ASP A 104 -2.92 -6.90 7.00
C ASP A 104 -3.29 -8.21 6.29
N PHE A 105 -3.15 -8.24 4.96
CA PHE A 105 -3.41 -9.43 4.14
C PHE A 105 -2.40 -9.65 3.00
N LEU A 106 -1.27 -8.93 2.99
CA LEU A 106 -0.26 -9.03 1.92
C LEU A 106 0.25 -10.47 1.75
N ASP A 107 0.53 -11.15 2.86
CA ASP A 107 1.09 -12.51 2.83
C ASP A 107 0.10 -13.52 2.24
N GLU A 108 -1.20 -13.27 2.35
CA GLU A 108 -2.26 -14.11 1.80
C GLU A 108 -2.34 -14.01 0.26
N LEU A 109 -1.78 -12.95 -0.31
CA LEU A 109 -1.70 -12.76 -1.76
C LEU A 109 -0.62 -13.63 -2.40
N LEU A 110 0.29 -14.18 -1.60
CA LEU A 110 1.44 -14.94 -2.07
C LEU A 110 1.29 -16.43 -1.80
N THR A 111 2.15 -17.24 -2.42
CA THR A 111 2.39 -18.62 -2.01
C THR A 111 2.98 -18.66 -0.59
N PRO A 112 2.86 -19.77 0.15
CA PRO A 112 3.38 -19.87 1.52
C PRO A 112 4.88 -19.59 1.67
N ASP A 113 5.66 -19.74 0.59
CA ASP A 113 7.10 -19.40 0.57
C ASP A 113 7.39 -17.94 0.19
N GLY A 114 6.35 -17.13 -0.06
CA GLY A 114 6.43 -15.72 -0.45
C GLY A 114 6.97 -15.47 -1.86
N LYS A 115 7.29 -16.50 -2.64
CA LYS A 115 8.04 -16.35 -3.89
C LYS A 115 7.17 -16.02 -5.09
N ARG A 116 5.91 -16.42 -5.08
CA ARG A 116 4.98 -16.27 -6.21
C ARG A 116 3.65 -15.71 -5.75
N LEU A 117 2.89 -15.13 -6.68
CA LEU A 117 1.48 -14.87 -6.47
C LEU A 117 0.75 -16.19 -6.16
N ASN A 118 -0.22 -16.15 -5.24
CA ASN A 118 -1.12 -17.26 -4.99
C ASN A 118 -1.85 -17.63 -6.30
N PRO A 119 -1.76 -18.89 -6.80
CA PRO A 119 -2.37 -19.28 -8.07
C PRO A 119 -3.88 -19.05 -8.15
N ALA A 120 -4.60 -19.07 -7.02
CA ALA A 120 -6.03 -18.76 -6.99
C ALA A 120 -6.36 -17.28 -7.29
N LEU A 121 -5.34 -16.41 -7.24
CA LEU A 121 -5.44 -14.98 -7.47
C LEU A 121 -4.87 -14.55 -8.82
N GLU A 122 -4.32 -15.47 -9.63
CA GLU A 122 -3.88 -15.19 -11.00
C GLU A 122 -5.08 -14.81 -11.89
N PHE A 123 -4.90 -13.80 -12.76
CA PHE A 123 -5.94 -13.37 -13.72
C PHE A 123 -5.37 -13.07 -15.11
N ASP A 124 -4.77 -11.90 -15.33
CA ASP A 124 -4.29 -11.46 -16.65
C ASP A 124 -2.81 -11.08 -16.69
N GLY A 125 -2.09 -11.33 -15.60
CA GLY A 125 -0.67 -10.99 -15.45
C GLY A 125 -0.41 -9.59 -14.90
N THR A 126 -1.41 -8.70 -14.82
CA THR A 126 -1.25 -7.36 -14.22
C THR A 126 -2.22 -7.14 -13.04
N HIS A 127 -3.38 -7.76 -13.09
CA HIS A 127 -4.43 -7.63 -12.07
C HIS A 127 -4.63 -8.93 -11.29
N LEU A 128 -5.18 -8.80 -10.09
CA LEU A 128 -5.64 -9.94 -9.28
C LEU A 128 -6.99 -10.45 -9.76
N SER A 129 -7.25 -11.74 -9.59
CA SER A 129 -8.59 -12.31 -9.79
C SER A 129 -9.58 -11.72 -8.77
N PRO A 130 -10.89 -11.63 -9.10
CA PRO A 130 -11.90 -11.16 -8.15
C PRO A 130 -11.97 -11.94 -6.83
N ALA A 131 -11.41 -13.15 -6.79
CA ALA A 131 -11.29 -13.93 -5.56
C ALA A 131 -10.44 -13.21 -4.49
N TYR A 132 -9.67 -12.18 -4.85
CA TYR A 132 -8.90 -11.40 -3.87
C TYR A 132 -9.79 -10.61 -2.89
N VAL A 133 -11.01 -10.26 -3.30
CA VAL A 133 -11.94 -9.42 -2.52
C VAL A 133 -12.24 -10.03 -1.15
N ARG A 134 -12.20 -11.36 -1.01
CA ARG A 134 -12.38 -12.03 0.30
C ARG A 134 -11.29 -11.67 1.32
N HIS A 135 -10.06 -11.43 0.86
CA HIS A 135 -8.94 -11.04 1.73
C HIS A 135 -9.10 -9.59 2.18
N LEU A 136 -9.54 -8.72 1.25
CA LEU A 136 -9.88 -7.34 1.57
C LEU A 136 -11.05 -7.26 2.56
N ASP A 137 -12.13 -8.01 2.34
CA ASP A 137 -13.31 -8.07 3.21
C ASP A 137 -12.93 -8.56 4.61
N ALA A 138 -12.16 -9.65 4.70
CA ALA A 138 -11.67 -10.17 5.97
C ALA A 138 -10.79 -9.15 6.71
N ALA A 139 -9.89 -8.46 6.00
CA ALA A 139 -9.01 -7.46 6.61
C ALA A 139 -9.79 -6.23 7.10
N LEU A 140 -10.80 -5.77 6.35
CA LEU A 140 -11.69 -4.68 6.77
C LEU A 140 -12.49 -5.06 8.01
N GLY A 141 -13.03 -6.29 8.06
CA GLY A 141 -13.78 -6.79 9.21
C GLY A 141 -12.94 -7.05 10.47
N ALA A 142 -11.61 -7.09 10.35
CA ALA A 142 -10.68 -7.24 11.46
C ALA A 142 -10.24 -5.91 12.09
N VAL A 143 -10.56 -4.77 11.47
CA VAL A 143 -10.26 -3.45 12.02
C VAL A 143 -11.22 -3.16 13.20
N PRO A 144 -10.71 -2.79 14.39
CA PRO A 144 -11.51 -2.56 15.59
C PRO A 144 -12.52 -1.42 15.50
#